data_AF-A0A699U1X5-F1
#
_entry.id   AF-A0A699U1X5-F1
#
_cell.length_a   1.000
_cell.length_b   1.000
_cell.length_c   1.000
_cell.angle_alpha   90.00
_cell.angle_beta   90.00
_cell.angle_gamma   90.00
#
_symmetry.space_group_name_H-M   'P 1'
#
loop_
_entity.id
_entity.type
_entity.pdbx_description
1 polymer ?
#
loop_
_entity_poly.entity_id
_entity_poly.type
_entity_poly.pdbx_seq_one_letter_code
_entity_poly.pdbx_strand_id
1 'polypeptide(L)'
;LEAELKRNIDWDKVIDHVKIKAKEDPAVKRYQALKRKPQTEAQARKNMMIYLKNVDGFKMDYFKGMTYDDMCPIFEAKFDSNVAFLQKTKEQIE
;
A
#
# COMPACT_ATOMS: atom_id res chain seq x y z
N LEU A 1 -33.41 41.02 -5.28
CA LEU A 1 -32.81 40.41 -6.49
C LEU A 1 -31.73 39.35 -6.18
N GLU A 2 -31.35 39.10 -4.92
CA GLU A 2 -30.39 38.02 -4.56
C GLU A 2 -31.07 36.70 -4.12
N ALA A 3 -32.38 36.70 -3.90
CA ALA A 3 -33.10 35.52 -3.39
C ALA A 3 -33.54 34.51 -4.48
N GLU A 4 -33.31 34.79 -5.77
CA GLU A 4 -33.81 33.95 -6.87
C GLU A 4 -32.79 32.96 -7.45
N LEU A 5 -31.51 33.03 -7.06
CA LEU A 5 -30.44 32.13 -7.51
C LEU A 5 -30.36 30.83 -6.68
N LYS A 6 -31.36 30.55 -5.84
CA LYS A 6 -31.46 29.34 -5.02
C LYS A 6 -32.39 28.28 -5.63
N ARG A 7 -32.46 28.22 -6.96
CA ARG A 7 -33.24 27.21 -7.69
C ARG A 7 -32.31 26.15 -8.30
N ASN A 8 -32.48 24.92 -7.81
CA ASN A 8 -32.16 23.65 -8.48
C ASN A 8 -30.68 23.34 -8.81
N ILE A 9 -29.74 23.64 -7.93
CA ILE A 9 -28.50 22.85 -7.92
C ILE A 9 -28.81 21.58 -7.14
N ASP A 10 -29.04 20.50 -7.87
CA ASP A 10 -29.09 19.14 -7.32
C ASP A 10 -27.70 18.83 -6.74
N TRP A 11 -27.56 19.09 -5.44
CA TRP A 11 -26.31 18.95 -4.70
C TRP A 11 -25.81 17.50 -4.71
N ASP A 12 -26.69 16.52 -4.80
CA ASP A 12 -26.31 15.11 -4.93
C ASP A 12 -25.64 14.86 -6.29
N LYS A 13 -26.20 15.42 -7.37
CA LYS A 13 -25.58 15.35 -8.71
C LYS A 13 -24.24 16.06 -8.78
N VAL A 14 -24.05 17.17 -8.05
CA VAL A 14 -22.76 17.86 -7.96
C VAL A 14 -21.74 17.03 -7.19
N ILE A 15 -22.12 16.43 -6.06
CA ILE A 15 -21.25 15.56 -5.27
C ILE A 15 -20.86 14.30 -6.06
N ASP A 16 -21.81 13.70 -6.78
CA ASP A 16 -21.54 12.54 -7.62
C ASP A 16 -20.62 12.89 -8.79
N HIS A 17 -20.80 14.06 -9.42
CA HIS A 17 -19.90 14.53 -10.45
C HIS A 17 -18.46 14.75 -9.94
N VAL A 18 -18.30 15.30 -8.73
CA VAL A 18 -17.00 15.46 -8.07
C VAL A 18 -16.37 14.10 -7.74
N LYS A 19 -17.16 13.13 -7.24
CA LYS A 19 -16.69 11.76 -6.97
C LYS A 19 -16.29 11.02 -8.25
N ILE A 20 -17.04 11.21 -9.35
CA ILE A 20 -16.73 10.62 -10.66
C ILE A 20 -15.41 11.21 -11.20
N LYS A 21 -15.26 12.55 -11.19
CA LYS A 21 -14.01 13.20 -11.60
C LYS A 21 -12.82 12.81 -10.74
N ALA A 22 -13.01 12.65 -9.42
CA ALA A 22 -11.96 12.19 -8.53
C ALA A 22 -11.53 10.74 -8.80
N LYS A 23 -12.44 9.85 -9.26
CA LYS A 23 -12.09 8.49 -9.70
C LYS A 23 -11.41 8.46 -11.07
N GLU A 24 -11.68 9.43 -11.92
CA GLU A 24 -11.07 9.57 -13.24
C GLU A 24 -9.77 10.35 -13.27
N ASP A 25 -9.50 11.09 -12.19
CA ASP A 25 -8.29 11.85 -11.98
C ASP A 25 -7.05 10.97 -12.25
N PRO A 26 -6.18 11.36 -13.19
CA PRO A 26 -5.00 10.58 -13.53
C PRO A 26 -4.09 10.29 -12.34
N ALA A 27 -4.02 11.19 -11.35
CA ALA A 27 -3.24 10.96 -10.13
C ALA A 27 -3.91 9.94 -9.21
N VAL A 28 -5.24 9.96 -9.08
CA VAL A 28 -5.99 8.93 -8.32
C VAL A 28 -5.92 7.56 -9.00
N LYS A 29 -6.01 7.50 -10.33
CA LYS A 29 -5.81 6.25 -11.10
C LYS A 29 -4.38 5.72 -10.97
N ARG A 30 -3.37 6.60 -11.07
CA ARG A 30 -1.95 6.25 -10.84
C ARG A 30 -1.73 5.76 -9.42
N TYR A 31 -2.33 6.42 -8.43
CA TYR A 31 -2.24 6.03 -7.03
C TYR A 31 -2.90 4.67 -6.76
N GLN A 32 -4.08 4.41 -7.32
CA GLN A 32 -4.73 3.10 -7.23
C GLN A 32 -3.95 1.99 -7.97
N ALA A 33 -3.33 2.31 -9.10
CA ALA A 33 -2.45 1.40 -9.83
C ALA A 33 -1.15 1.10 -9.05
N LEU A 34 -0.54 2.13 -8.44
CA LEU A 34 0.63 2.03 -7.55
C LEU A 34 0.30 1.22 -6.29
N LYS A 35 -0.89 1.37 -5.72
CA LYS A 35 -1.32 0.63 -4.52
C LYS A 35 -1.65 -0.84 -4.79
N ARG A 36 -1.86 -1.26 -6.04
CA ARG A 36 -2.38 -2.61 -6.35
C ARG A 36 -1.33 -3.68 -6.55
N LYS A 37 -0.07 -3.39 -6.95
CA LYS A 37 0.93 -4.44 -7.20
C LYS A 37 2.38 -3.94 -7.04
N PRO A 38 3.33 -4.76 -6.54
CA PRO A 38 4.69 -4.66 -7.04
C PRO A 38 4.63 -4.86 -8.56
N GLN A 39 5.05 -3.87 -9.35
CA GLN A 39 4.85 -3.88 -10.81
C GLN A 39 5.45 -5.11 -11.49
N THR A 40 6.42 -5.78 -10.87
CA THR A 40 7.07 -7.01 -11.32
C THR A 40 7.56 -7.83 -10.12
N GLU A 41 7.73 -9.15 -10.29
CA GLU A 41 8.36 -10.02 -9.29
C GLU A 41 9.75 -9.53 -8.89
N ALA A 42 10.50 -8.95 -9.82
CA ALA A 42 11.81 -8.35 -9.53
C ALA A 42 11.71 -7.20 -8.50
N GLN A 43 10.66 -6.36 -8.60
CA GLN A 43 10.43 -5.31 -7.63
C GLN A 43 10.00 -5.87 -6.26
N ALA A 44 9.15 -6.90 -6.26
CA ALA A 44 8.74 -7.58 -5.03
C ALA A 44 9.95 -8.19 -4.31
N ARG A 45 10.80 -8.93 -5.04
CA ARG A 45 12.06 -9.48 -4.54
C ARG A 45 12.97 -8.40 -3.98
N LYS A 46 13.13 -7.28 -4.68
CA LYS A 46 13.95 -6.16 -4.19
C LYS A 46 13.44 -5.60 -2.86
N ASN A 47 12.12 -5.44 -2.73
CA ASN A 47 11.51 -4.95 -1.50
C ASN A 47 11.69 -5.95 -0.35
N MET A 48 11.52 -7.25 -0.58
CA MET A 48 11.75 -8.31 0.41
C MET A 48 13.20 -8.32 0.91
N MET A 49 14.17 -8.26 0.00
CA MET A 49 15.61 -8.20 0.36
C MET A 49 15.93 -6.97 1.22
N ILE A 50 15.41 -5.80 0.86
CA ILE A 50 15.63 -4.56 1.63
C ILE A 50 15.00 -4.68 3.03
N TYR A 51 13.79 -5.21 3.13
CA TYR A 51 13.13 -5.41 4.42
C TYR A 51 13.93 -6.36 5.32
N LEU A 52 14.31 -7.53 4.81
CA LEU A 52 15.07 -8.52 5.57
C LEU A 52 16.45 -7.99 5.99
N LYS A 53 17.10 -7.20 5.15
CA LYS A 53 18.33 -6.48 5.53
C LYS A 53 18.10 -5.52 6.69
N ASN A 54 17.02 -4.74 6.65
CA ASN A 54 16.78 -3.68 7.64
C ASN A 54 16.29 -4.24 8.98
N VAL A 55 15.47 -5.28 8.94
CA VAL A 55 14.88 -5.88 10.14
C VAL A 55 15.87 -6.84 10.82
N ASP A 56 16.54 -7.68 10.03
CA ASP A 56 17.32 -8.81 10.55
C ASP A 56 18.80 -8.75 10.22
N GLY A 57 19.25 -7.71 9.53
CA GLY A 57 20.66 -7.57 9.18
C GLY A 57 21.12 -8.57 8.13
N PHE A 58 20.20 -9.21 7.38
CA PHE A 58 20.60 -10.09 6.27
C PHE A 58 21.49 -9.34 5.28
N LYS A 59 22.59 -9.98 4.89
CA LYS A 59 23.46 -9.46 3.84
C LYS A 59 22.80 -9.65 2.47
N MET A 60 23.02 -8.71 1.55
CA MET A 60 22.41 -8.77 0.22
C MET A 60 22.97 -9.91 -0.65
N ASP A 61 24.17 -10.41 -0.34
CA ASP A 61 24.80 -11.53 -1.04
C ASP A 61 24.10 -12.87 -0.77
N TYR A 62 23.48 -13.03 0.41
CA TYR A 62 22.66 -14.19 0.76
C TYR A 62 21.59 -14.45 -0.31
N PHE A 63 20.94 -13.39 -0.79
CA PHE A 63 19.83 -13.46 -1.75
C PHE A 63 20.27 -13.62 -3.22
N LYS A 64 21.58 -13.68 -3.52
CA LYS A 64 22.05 -13.84 -4.90
C LYS A 64 21.61 -15.20 -5.44
N GLY A 65 20.88 -15.18 -6.56
CA GLY A 65 20.39 -16.38 -7.23
C GLY A 65 19.07 -16.94 -6.69
N MET A 66 18.59 -16.51 -5.51
CA MET A 66 17.27 -16.90 -4.99
C MET A 66 16.15 -16.34 -5.85
N THR A 67 15.14 -17.13 -6.17
CA THR A 67 13.93 -16.69 -6.87
C THR A 67 12.95 -15.97 -5.94
N TYR A 68 11.80 -15.54 -6.46
CA TYR A 68 10.74 -14.98 -5.62
C TYR A 68 10.19 -16.05 -4.66
N ASP A 69 9.93 -17.24 -5.19
CA ASP A 69 9.37 -18.36 -4.42
C ASP A 69 10.32 -18.85 -3.32
N ASP A 70 11.64 -18.78 -3.53
CA ASP A 70 12.62 -19.10 -2.50
C ASP A 70 12.64 -18.05 -1.36
N MET A 71 12.39 -16.78 -1.68
CA MET A 71 12.42 -15.69 -0.69
C MET A 71 11.13 -15.58 0.12
N CYS A 72 9.99 -15.95 -0.48
CA CYS A 72 8.67 -15.81 0.13
C CYS A 72 8.58 -16.43 1.54
N PRO A 73 8.94 -17.71 1.75
CA PRO A 73 8.86 -18.33 3.08
C PRO A 73 9.71 -17.61 4.13
N ILE A 74 10.89 -17.11 3.74
CA ILE A 74 11.80 -16.40 4.65
C ILE A 74 11.20 -15.07 5.07
N PHE A 75 10.64 -14.33 4.11
CA PHE A 75 9.99 -13.07 4.36
C PHE A 75 8.74 -13.23 5.24
N GLU A 76 7.88 -14.19 4.93
CA GLU A 76 6.64 -14.46 5.67
C GLU A 76 6.93 -14.83 7.13
N ALA A 77 7.83 -15.79 7.36
CA ALA A 77 8.23 -16.17 8.71
C ALA A 77 8.73 -14.97 9.53
N LYS A 78 9.49 -14.06 8.89
CA LYS A 78 9.99 -12.89 9.61
C LYS A 78 8.93 -11.82 9.83
N PHE A 79 8.09 -11.60 8.84
CA PHE A 79 6.99 -10.65 8.92
C PHE A 79 6.03 -11.04 10.04
N ASP A 80 5.63 -12.31 10.11
CA ASP A 80 4.71 -12.83 11.12
C ASP A 80 5.30 -12.71 12.53
N SER A 81 6.59 -13.05 12.70
CA SER A 81 7.29 -12.85 13.97
C SER A 81 7.28 -11.40 14.42
N ASN A 82 7.43 -10.44 13.49
CA ASN A 82 7.40 -9.02 13.81
C ASN A 82 5.99 -8.53 14.16
N VAL A 83 4.97 -8.99 13.44
CA VAL A 83 3.57 -8.67 13.75
C VAL A 83 3.21 -9.17 15.14
N ALA A 84 3.58 -10.41 15.48
CA ALA A 84 3.36 -10.98 16.81
C ALA A 84 4.07 -10.16 17.91
N PHE A 85 5.31 -9.72 17.67
CA PHE A 85 6.05 -8.87 18.60
C PHE A 85 5.36 -7.51 18.83
N LEU A 86 4.90 -6.86 17.76
CA LEU A 86 4.21 -5.58 17.84
C LEU A 86 2.87 -5.69 18.57
N GLN A 87 2.12 -6.78 18.33
CA GLN A 87 0.87 -7.03 19.04
C GLN A 87 1.09 -7.18 20.54
N LYS A 88 2.08 -8.00 20.92
CA LYS A 88 2.48 -8.18 22.33
C LYS A 88 2.91 -6.88 22.99
N THR A 89 3.59 -5.99 22.26
CA THR A 89 4.02 -4.69 22.78
C THR A 89 2.84 -3.74 22.99
N LYS A 90 1.84 -3.76 22.09
CA LYS A 90 0.62 -2.96 22.26
C LYS A 90 -0.18 -3.39 23.48
N GLU A 91 -0.36 -4.69 23.69
CA GLU A 91 -1.05 -5.25 24.86
C GLU A 91 -0.37 -4.93 26.20
N GLN A 92 0.93 -4.63 26.20
CA GLN A 92 1.66 -4.22 27.41
C GLN A 92 1.60 -2.72 27.71
N ILE A 93 1.28 -1.91 26.70
CA ILE A 93 1.16 -0.44 26.83
C ILE A 93 -0.28 -0.04 27.15
N GLU A 94 -1.26 -0.86 26.74
CA GLU A 94 -2.67 -0.75 27.12
C GLU A 94 -2.93 -1.20 28.55
#